data_AF-A0A2V7QEY9-F1
#
_entry.id   AF-A0A2V7QEY9-F1
#
_cell.length_a   1.000
_cell.length_b   1.000
_cell.length_c   1.000
_cell.angle_alpha   90.00
_cell.angle_beta   90.00
_cell.angle_gamma   90.00
#
_symmetry.space_group_name_H-M   'P 1'
#
loop_
_entity.id
_entity.type
_entity.pdbx_description
1 polymer ?
#
loop_
_entity_poly.entity_id
_entity_poly.type
_entity_poly.pdbx_seq_one_letter_code
_entity_poly.pdbx_strand_id
1 'polypeptide(L)'
;MARVVAVFGGGGAKSLACLGAWKALTEAGLTPSHLVGTSMGAVIAAACASGATYDEIVIAARSLSQRDVARVDPLALVKGAFASHLL
;
A
#
# COMPACT_ATOMS: atom_id res chain seq x y z
N MET A 1 25.86 -5.57 12.32
CA MET A 1 24.42 -5.55 12.66
C MET A 1 23.64 -5.88 11.39
N ALA A 2 22.74 -6.85 11.41
CA ALA A 2 21.99 -7.23 10.21
C ALA A 2 20.98 -6.11 9.85
N ARG A 3 20.95 -5.69 8.59
CA ARG A 3 19.96 -4.74 8.08
C ARG A 3 18.78 -5.51 7.50
N VAL A 4 17.61 -5.37 8.11
CA VAL A 4 16.37 -5.97 7.62
C VAL A 4 15.60 -4.94 6.81
N VAL A 5 15.10 -5.35 5.65
CA VAL A 5 14.27 -4.55 4.74
C VAL A 5 12.90 -5.22 4.63
N ALA A 6 11.82 -4.48 4.87
CA ALA A 6 10.47 -4.98 4.61
C ALA A 6 9.99 -4.51 3.24
N VAL A 7 9.48 -5.45 2.43
CA VAL A 7 9.04 -5.20 1.06
C VAL A 7 7.53 -5.45 0.94
N PHE A 8 6.79 -4.43 0.55
CA PHE A 8 5.33 -4.43 0.43
C PHE A 8 4.92 -4.52 -1.04
N GLY A 9 4.42 -5.69 -1.44
CA GLY A 9 3.89 -5.90 -2.78
C GLY A 9 2.65 -5.05 -3.06
N GLY A 10 2.45 -4.68 -4.33
CA GLY A 10 1.20 -4.08 -4.80
C GLY A 10 0.06 -5.10 -4.92
N GLY A 11 -1.13 -4.62 -5.28
CA GLY A 11 -2.33 -5.47 -5.39
C GLY A 11 -3.64 -4.79 -5.01
N GLY A 12 -3.68 -3.45 -5.00
CA GLY A 12 -4.83 -2.68 -4.55
C GLY A 12 -5.18 -2.97 -3.10
N ALA A 13 -6.48 -3.01 -2.78
CA ALA A 13 -6.98 -3.24 -1.42
C ALA A 13 -6.42 -4.52 -0.75
N LYS A 14 -6.05 -5.55 -1.51
CA LYS A 14 -5.46 -6.79 -0.95
C LYS A 14 -4.13 -6.54 -0.24
N SER A 15 -3.39 -5.52 -0.65
CA SER A 15 -2.10 -5.16 -0.04
C SER A 15 -2.26 -4.78 1.44
N LEU A 16 -3.46 -4.38 1.87
CA LEU A 16 -3.77 -4.07 3.28
C LEU A 16 -3.55 -5.28 4.20
N ALA A 17 -3.63 -6.51 3.70
CA ALA A 17 -3.32 -7.70 4.49
C ALA A 17 -1.86 -7.69 5.01
N CYS A 18 -0.94 -7.00 4.33
CA CYS A 18 0.44 -6.85 4.80
C CYS A 18 0.55 -6.06 6.11
N LEU A 19 -0.45 -5.27 6.50
CA LEU A 19 -0.47 -4.56 7.79
C LEU A 19 -0.51 -5.51 8.98
N GLY A 20 -1.13 -6.69 8.84
CA GLY A 20 -1.12 -7.71 9.88
C GLY A 20 0.29 -8.25 10.13
N ALA A 21 1.06 -8.50 9.06
CA ALA A 21 2.46 -8.89 9.19
C ALA A 21 3.31 -7.79 9.80
N TRP A 22 3.08 -6.52 9.42
CA TRP A 22 3.75 -5.37 10.02
C TRP A 22 3.47 -5.27 11.53
N LYS A 23 2.21 -5.40 11.94
CA LYS A 23 1.81 -5.39 13.36
C LYS A 23 2.49 -6.50 14.15
N ALA A 24 2.51 -7.73 13.62
CA ALA A 24 3.17 -8.84 14.30
C ALA A 24 4.68 -8.60 14.48
N LEU A 25 5.34 -8.00 13.48
CA LEU A 25 6.75 -7.63 13.58
C LEU A 25 7.00 -6.57 14.66
N THR A 26 6.19 -5.49 14.68
CA THR A 26 6.36 -4.41 15.65
C THR A 26 6.06 -4.84 17.08
N GLU A 27 5.05 -5.68 17.28
CA GLU A 27 4.74 -6.30 18.58
C GLU A 27 5.85 -7.22 19.09
N ALA A 28 6.57 -7.87 18.18
CA ALA A 28 7.76 -8.66 18.51
C ALA A 28 9.01 -7.81 18.78
N GLY A 29 8.91 -6.48 18.75
CA GLY A 29 10.04 -5.56 18.93
C GLY A 29 11.00 -5.52 17.74
N LEU A 30 10.59 -6.04 16.58
CA LEU A 30 11.39 -6.05 15.36
C LEU A 30 11.14 -4.77 14.56
N THR A 31 12.20 -4.03 14.29
CA THR A 31 12.15 -2.76 13.55
C THR A 31 12.96 -2.87 12.25
N PRO A 32 12.29 -3.09 11.09
CA PRO A 32 12.96 -3.04 9.81
C PRO A 32 13.61 -1.68 9.58
N SER A 33 14.84 -1.69 9.08
CA SER A 33 15.62 -0.48 8.85
C SER A 33 15.21 0.30 7.61
N HIS A 34 14.57 -0.37 6.65
CA HIS A 34 14.10 0.20 5.39
C HIS A 34 12.77 -0.43 5.01
N LEU A 35 11.91 0.37 4.38
CA LEU A 35 10.60 -0.03 3.88
C LEU A 35 10.56 0.27 2.38
N VAL A 36 10.16 -0.71 1.57
CA VAL A 36 10.05 -0.58 0.12
C VAL A 36 8.65 -1.05 -0.28
N GLY A 37 7.98 -0.33 -1.18
CA GLY A 37 6.66 -0.75 -1.64
C GLY A 37 6.34 -0.33 -3.06
N THR A 38 5.38 -1.00 -3.68
CA THR A 38 4.90 -0.71 -5.05
C THR A 38 3.39 -0.47 -5.07
N SER A 39 2.91 0.55 -5.79
CA SER A 39 1.47 0.89 -5.88
C SER A 39 0.84 1.02 -4.48
N MET A 40 -0.25 0.31 -4.16
CA MET A 40 -0.84 0.33 -2.82
C MET A 40 0.12 -0.15 -1.72
N GLY A 41 1.06 -1.03 -2.04
CA GLY A 41 2.13 -1.42 -1.11
C GLY A 41 3.05 -0.25 -0.76
N ALA A 42 3.27 0.71 -1.68
CA ALA A 42 4.04 1.93 -1.41
C ALA A 42 3.30 2.85 -0.43
N VAL A 43 1.98 2.99 -0.59
CA VAL A 43 1.12 3.75 0.32
C VAL A 43 1.19 3.18 1.74
N ILE A 44 1.07 1.86 1.88
CA ILE A 44 1.18 1.17 3.16
C ILE A 44 2.57 1.32 3.76
N ALA A 45 3.63 1.11 2.98
CA ALA A 45 5.01 1.29 3.44
C ALA A 45 5.25 2.72 3.95
N ALA A 46 4.74 3.73 3.26
CA ALA A 46 4.84 5.12 3.69
C ALA A 46 4.06 5.41 4.98
N ALA A 47 2.87 4.82 5.13
CA ALA A 47 2.07 4.95 6.35
C ALA A 47 2.75 4.26 7.56
N CYS A 48 3.37 3.09 7.35
CA CYS A 48 4.17 2.45 8.39
C CYS A 48 5.43 3.29 8.73
N ALA A 49 6.07 3.90 7.74
CA ALA A 49 7.25 4.73 7.90
C ALA A 49 6.98 6.03 8.66
N SER A 50 5.76 6.58 8.58
CA SER A 50 5.41 7.84 9.25
C SER A 50 5.27 7.71 10.76
N GLY A 51 5.33 6.49 11.29
CA GLY A 51 5.08 6.21 12.70
C GLY A 51 3.60 6.11 13.06
N ALA A 52 2.70 6.08 12.07
CA ALA A 52 1.29 5.83 12.31
C ALA A 52 1.10 4.44 12.94
N THR A 53 0.20 4.36 13.91
CA THR A 53 -0.18 3.12 14.57
C THR A 53 -0.96 2.22 13.62
N TYR A 54 -0.97 0.92 13.90
CA TYR A 54 -1.75 -0.04 13.12
C TYR A 54 -3.23 0.38 13.01
N ASP A 55 -3.84 0.82 14.10
CA ASP A 55 -5.26 1.19 14.13
C ASP A 55 -5.54 2.46 13.31
N GLU A 56 -4.66 3.47 13.36
CA GLU A 56 -4.77 4.66 12.51
C GLU A 56 -4.71 4.31 11.02
N ILE A 57 -3.79 3.42 10.63
CA ILE A 57 -3.66 3.00 9.24
C ILE A 57 -4.89 2.18 8.82
N VAL A 58 -5.42 1.32 9.69
CA VAL A 58 -6.65 0.55 9.41
C VAL A 58 -7.86 1.47 9.25
N ILE A 59 -8.02 2.48 10.10
CA ILE A 59 -9.10 3.46 9.99
C ILE A 59 -9.00 4.22 8.66
N ALA A 60 -7.81 4.74 8.33
CA ALA A 60 -7.58 5.43 7.07
C ALA A 60 -7.82 4.52 5.87
N ALA A 61 -7.37 3.27 5.92
CA ALA A 61 -7.57 2.32 4.82
C ALA A 61 -9.05 1.99 4.57
N ARG A 62 -9.86 1.93 5.64
CA ARG A 62 -11.30 1.65 5.54
C ARG A 62 -12.12 2.83 5.03
N SER A 63 -11.58 4.05 5.10
CA SER A 63 -12.25 5.23 4.55
C SER A 63 -11.96 5.44 3.05
N LEU A 64 -10.98 4.73 2.47
CA LEU A 64 -10.65 4.83 1.05
C LEU A 64 -11.70 4.13 0.17
N SER A 65 -12.15 4.84 -0.86
CA SER A 65 -12.93 4.29 -1.96
C SER A 65 -12.04 4.04 -3.19
N GLN A 66 -12.53 3.24 -4.16
CA GLN A 66 -11.81 3.08 -5.43
C GLN A 66 -11.53 4.42 -6.12
N ARG A 67 -12.42 5.41 -5.97
CA ARG A 67 -12.27 6.74 -6.59
C ARG A 67 -11.11 7.53 -6.04
N ASP A 68 -10.72 7.27 -4.80
CA ASP A 68 -9.61 7.96 -4.12
C ASP A 68 -8.25 7.40 -4.53
N VAL A 69 -8.24 6.15 -5.05
CA VAL A 69 -7.02 5.40 -5.37
C VAL A 69 -6.78 5.31 -6.87
N ALA A 70 -7.82 5.00 -7.65
CA ALA A 70 -7.76 4.86 -9.09
C ALA A 70 -9.11 5.22 -9.69
N ARG A 71 -9.17 6.34 -10.43
CA ARG A 71 -10.34 6.64 -11.27
C ARG A 71 -10.35 5.65 -12.43
N VAL A 72 -11.12 4.58 -12.28
CA VAL A 72 -11.32 3.60 -13.36
C VAL A 72 -12.40 4.17 -14.28
N ASP A 73 -12.01 4.67 -15.46
CA ASP A 73 -12.96 4.97 -16.53
C ASP A 73 -13.36 3.64 -17.21
N PRO A 74 -14.64 3.24 -17.17
CA PRO A 74 -15.11 2.03 -17.84
C PRO A 74 -14.81 2.03 -19.34
N LEU A 75 -14.82 3.21 -20.00
CA LEU A 75 -14.45 3.31 -21.41
C LEU A 75 -12.94 3.20 -21.64
N ALA A 76 -12.09 3.53 -20.66
CA ALA A 76 -10.65 3.36 -20.78
C ALA A 76 -10.22 1.89 -20.75
N LEU A 77 -10.99 1.03 -20.07
CA LEU A 77 -10.80 -0.43 -20.14
C LEU A 77 -11.13 -0.99 -21.52
N VAL A 78 -12.19 -0.49 -22.16
CA VAL A 78 -12.61 -0.90 -23.51
C VAL A 78 -11.67 -0.34 -24.59
N LYS A 79 -11.23 0.91 -24.44
CA LYS A 79 -10.27 1.54 -25.36
C LYS A 79 -8.85 0.99 -25.21
N GLY A 80 -8.57 0.26 -24.12
CA GLY A 80 -7.25 -0.21 -23.75
C GLY A 80 -6.46 0.88 -23.03
N ALA A 81 -5.71 0.49 -21.99
CA ALA A 81 -4.97 1.41 -21.12
C ALA A 81 -3.95 2.32 -21.84
N PHE A 82 -3.64 2.04 -23.12
CA PHE A 82 -2.72 2.80 -23.97
C PHE A 82 -3.41 3.77 -24.93
N ALA A 83 -4.74 3.71 -25.12
CA ALA A 83 -5.43 4.61 -26.04
C ALA A 83 -5.55 6.05 -25.50
N SER A 84 -5.37 6.25 -24.20
CA SER A 84 -5.40 7.56 -23.55
C SER A 84 -4.25 8.49 -23.94
N HIS A 85 -3.25 7.98 -24.68
CA HIS A 85 -2.07 8.74 -25.14
C HIS A 85 -1.99 8.87 -26.68
N LEU A 86 -3.05 8.49 -27.40
CA LEU A 86 -3.08 8.44 -28.87
C LEU A 86 -3.86 9.58 -29.54
N LEU A 87 -4.31 10.56 -28.76
CA LEU A 87 -4.92 11.83 -29.20
C LEU A 87 -4.39 12.96 -28.31
#